data_AF-A0AAW1XGM0-F1
#
_entry.id   AF-A0AAW1XGM0-F1
#
_cell.length_a   1.000
_cell.length_b   1.000
_cell.length_c   1.000
_cell.angle_alpha   90.00
_cell.angle_beta   90.00
_cell.angle_gamma   90.00
#
_symmetry.space_group_name_H-M   'P 1'
#
loop_
_entity.id
_entity.type
_entity.pdbx_description
1 polymer ?
#
loop_
_entity_poly.entity_id
_entity_poly.type
_entity_poly.pdbx_seq_one_letter_code
_entity_poly.pdbx_strand_id
1 'polypeptide(L)'
;MNPFISAVPGSFYGPLFPRKSLHFVHSCFSLHWLSQVPAGLNNEGKICISNSSPQCVIDAYSMQFQKDFELFLRSRAQEIVDGGRMVLSFMGRPSSDPTAAQGPFYQWELLAHALMAMVLEVRT
;
A
#
# COMPACT_ATOMS: atom_id res chain seq x y z
N MET A 1 -1.71 -21.71 28.78
CA MET A 1 -2.92 -21.28 28.04
C MET A 1 -2.57 -21.46 26.56
N ASN A 2 -3.29 -22.30 25.83
CA ASN A 2 -2.94 -22.62 24.44
C ASN A 2 -3.79 -21.75 23.50
N PRO A 3 -3.18 -20.98 22.60
CA PRO A 3 -3.95 -20.19 21.64
C PRO A 3 -4.60 -21.09 20.59
N PHE A 4 -5.82 -20.75 20.18
CA PHE A 4 -6.41 -21.25 18.95
C PHE A 4 -6.04 -20.30 17.81
N ILE A 5 -5.55 -20.85 16.70
CA ILE A 5 -5.06 -20.08 15.56
C ILE A 5 -5.96 -20.36 14.37
N SER A 6 -6.34 -19.31 13.62
CA SER A 6 -7.06 -19.43 12.35
C SER A 6 -6.45 -18.52 11.30
N ALA A 7 -6.64 -18.87 10.03
CA ALA A 7 -6.30 -18.03 8.89
C ALA A 7 -7.60 -17.58 8.21
N VAL A 8 -7.69 -16.30 7.88
CA VAL A 8 -8.86 -15.71 7.21
C VAL A 8 -8.42 -15.21 5.82
N PRO A 9 -8.89 -15.85 4.73
CA PRO A 9 -8.59 -15.38 3.38
C PRO A 9 -9.42 -14.14 3.05
N GLY A 10 -8.80 -13.17 2.38
CA GLY A 10 -9.48 -11.99 1.87
C GLY A 10 -8.62 -10.73 1.94
N SER A 11 -9.05 -9.69 1.23
CA SER A 11 -8.40 -8.38 1.30
C SER A 11 -8.76 -7.69 2.61
N PHE A 12 -7.77 -7.12 3.29
CA PHE A 12 -7.99 -6.31 4.49
C PHE A 12 -8.63 -4.95 4.19
N TYR A 13 -8.79 -4.58 2.92
CA TYR A 13 -9.57 -3.41 2.49
C TYR A 13 -11.09 -3.62 2.52
N GLY A 14 -11.56 -4.78 3.01
CA GLY A 14 -12.95 -5.04 3.31
C GLY A 14 -13.18 -5.72 4.67
N PRO A 15 -14.45 -5.96 5.03
CA PRO A 15 -14.79 -6.74 6.21
C PRO A 15 -14.28 -8.17 6.09
N LEU A 16 -13.62 -8.66 7.15
CA LEU A 16 -13.10 -10.02 7.28
C LEU A 16 -13.69 -10.74 8.51
N PHE A 17 -14.18 -9.98 9.49
CA PHE A 17 -14.67 -10.52 10.76
C PHE A 17 -16.09 -10.04 11.07
N PRO A 18 -16.83 -10.77 11.92
CA PRO A 18 -18.09 -10.28 12.46
C PRO A 18 -17.91 -8.96 13.23
N ARG A 19 -18.99 -8.18 13.35
CA ARG A 19 -18.98 -6.92 14.10
C ARG A 19 -18.60 -7.17 15.57
N LYS A 20 -17.81 -6.25 16.14
CA LYS A 20 -17.38 -6.28 17.56
C LYS A 20 -16.83 -7.65 17.99
N SER A 21 -15.91 -8.21 17.21
CA SER A 21 -15.26 -9.50 17.49
C SER A 21 -13.75 -9.37 17.77
N LEU A 22 -13.12 -8.26 17.35
CA LEU A 22 -11.69 -8.05 17.48
C LEU A 22 -11.37 -7.16 18.70
N HIS A 23 -10.56 -7.68 19.62
CA HIS A 23 -10.07 -6.90 20.78
C HIS A 23 -8.83 -6.07 20.41
N PHE A 24 -7.98 -6.64 19.57
CA PHE A 24 -6.72 -6.05 19.16
C PHE A 24 -6.44 -6.35 17.69
N VAL A 25 -6.01 -5.34 16.94
CA VAL A 25 -5.62 -5.48 15.54
C VAL A 25 -4.17 -5.00 15.38
N HIS A 26 -3.36 -5.82 14.73
CA HIS A 26 -2.00 -5.47 14.35
C HIS A 26 -1.82 -5.63 12.84
N SER A 27 -1.24 -4.61 12.21
CA SER A 27 -0.85 -4.65 10.81
C SER A 27 0.54 -4.04 10.68
N CYS A 28 1.44 -4.79 10.06
CA CYS A 28 2.85 -4.44 9.93
C CYS A 28 3.27 -4.61 8.47
N PHE A 29 3.86 -3.56 7.89
CA PHE A 29 4.33 -3.52 6.50
C PHE A 29 3.30 -4.01 5.46
N SER A 30 2.01 -3.77 5.70
CA SER A 30 0.94 -4.23 4.80
C SER A 30 0.15 -3.09 4.16
N LEU A 31 -0.14 -2.01 4.89
CA LEU A 31 -1.08 -0.97 4.42
C LEU A 31 -0.56 -0.05 3.31
N HIS A 32 0.74 -0.13 2.98
CA HIS A 32 1.32 0.61 1.86
C HIS A 32 1.10 -0.09 0.50
N TRP A 33 0.61 -1.34 0.51
CA TRP A 33 0.25 -2.07 -0.71
C TRP A 33 -1.16 -1.73 -1.15
N LEU A 34 -1.30 -0.96 -2.22
CA LEU A 34 -2.61 -0.57 -2.75
C LEU A 34 -3.45 -1.79 -3.17
N SER A 35 -4.77 -1.65 -3.07
CA SER A 35 -5.71 -2.69 -3.50
C SER A 35 -5.66 -2.95 -5.00
N GLN A 36 -5.24 -1.95 -5.78
CA GLN A 36 -5.12 -1.99 -7.22
C GLN A 36 -4.15 -0.91 -7.72
N VAL A 37 -3.72 -1.02 -8.98
CA VAL A 37 -3.09 0.09 -9.69
C VAL A 37 -4.08 1.25 -9.79
N PRO A 38 -3.66 2.50 -9.52
CA PRO A 38 -4.53 3.66 -9.69
C PRO A 38 -5.16 3.70 -11.09
N ALA A 39 -6.47 3.97 -11.17
CA ALA A 39 -7.18 3.97 -12.44
C ALA A 39 -6.68 5.10 -13.36
N GLY A 40 -6.53 4.81 -14.66
CA GLY A 40 -6.08 5.79 -15.65
C GLY A 40 -4.59 6.13 -15.57
N LEU A 41 -3.80 5.35 -14.83
CA LEU A 41 -2.37 5.56 -14.71
C LEU A 41 -1.64 5.18 -16.01
N ASN A 42 -1.04 6.17 -16.69
CA ASN A 42 0.01 5.95 -17.68
C ASN A 42 1.31 6.55 -17.15
N ASN A 43 2.25 5.69 -16.73
CA ASN A 43 3.55 6.10 -16.20
C ASN A 43 4.65 5.41 -17.02
N GLU A 44 4.83 5.89 -18.25
CA GLU A 44 5.66 5.24 -19.27
C GLU A 44 7.09 4.95 -18.78
N GLY A 45 7.52 3.70 -18.91
CA GLY A 45 8.87 3.27 -18.53
C GLY A 45 9.15 3.27 -17.02
N LYS A 46 8.14 3.45 -16.17
CA LYS A 46 8.27 3.49 -14.71
C LYS A 46 7.26 2.55 -14.06
N ILE A 47 7.68 1.85 -13.01
CA ILE A 47 6.83 0.91 -12.26
C ILE A 47 6.27 1.52 -10.96
N CYS A 48 6.71 2.72 -10.61
CA CYS A 48 6.31 3.47 -9.42
C CYS A 48 6.41 4.99 -9.67
N ILE A 49 6.01 5.78 -8.68
CA ILE A 49 6.31 7.23 -8.67
C ILE A 49 7.83 7.43 -8.77
N SER A 50 8.25 8.30 -9.69
CA SER A 50 9.64 8.68 -9.91
C SER A 50 9.74 10.21 -10.09
N ASN A 51 10.95 10.76 -10.03
CA ASN A 51 11.25 12.19 -10.29
C ASN A 51 10.74 12.74 -11.63
N SER A 52 10.49 11.85 -12.59
CA SER A 52 10.03 12.16 -13.94
C SER A 52 8.53 11.88 -14.11
N SER A 53 7.86 11.37 -13.07
CA SER A 53 6.42 11.11 -13.14
C SER A 53 5.64 12.43 -13.17
N PRO A 54 4.62 12.55 -14.03
CA PRO A 54 3.76 13.73 -14.05
C PRO A 54 2.94 13.83 -12.75
N GLN A 55 2.51 15.05 -12.41
CA GLN A 55 1.73 15.29 -11.19
C GLN A 55 0.46 14.43 -11.10
N CYS A 56 -0.20 14.17 -12.22
CA CYS A 56 -1.39 13.31 -12.26
C CYS A 56 -1.13 11.86 -11.80
N VAL A 57 0.09 11.33 -12.01
CA VAL A 57 0.50 10.01 -11.51
C VAL A 57 0.60 10.05 -9.98
N ILE A 58 1.25 11.09 -9.44
CA ILE A 58 1.41 11.28 -7.99
C ILE A 58 0.04 11.38 -7.32
N ASP A 59 -0.86 12.21 -7.89
CA ASP A 59 -2.21 12.42 -7.38
C ASP A 59 -3.02 11.13 -7.42
N ALA A 60 -2.92 10.35 -8.51
CA ALA A 60 -3.62 9.08 -8.64
C ALA A 60 -3.19 8.06 -7.57
N TYR A 61 -1.89 7.93 -7.29
CA TYR A 61 -1.39 7.08 -6.19
C TYR A 61 -1.89 7.58 -4.82
N SER A 62 -1.87 8.89 -4.59
CA SER A 62 -2.33 9.49 -3.34
C SER A 62 -3.83 9.22 -3.10
N MET A 63 -4.65 9.46 -4.12
CA MET A 63 -6.09 9.20 -4.09
C MET A 63 -6.41 7.72 -3.85
N GLN A 64 -5.68 6.82 -4.52
CA GLN A 64 -5.85 5.38 -4.35
C GLN A 64 -5.49 4.94 -2.93
N PHE A 65 -4.37 5.42 -2.38
CA PHE A 65 -3.98 5.14 -0.99
C PHE A 65 -5.03 5.66 0.00
N GLN A 66 -5.53 6.89 -0.19
CA GLN A 66 -6.54 7.47 0.69
C GLN A 66 -7.82 6.64 0.70
N LYS A 67 -8.30 6.25 -0.48
CA LYS A 67 -9.48 5.38 -0.63
C LYS A 67 -9.27 4.03 0.08
N ASP A 68 -8.14 3.39 -0.16
CA ASP A 68 -7.81 2.08 0.41
C ASP A 68 -7.68 2.15 1.93
N PHE A 69 -6.95 3.13 2.45
CA PHE A 69 -6.76 3.32 3.89
C PHE A 69 -8.10 3.64 4.59
N GLU A 70 -8.95 4.46 3.98
CA GLU A 70 -10.29 4.73 4.48
C GLU A 70 -11.15 3.45 4.54
N LEU A 71 -11.13 2.62 3.49
CA LEU A 71 -11.85 1.35 3.47
C LEU A 71 -11.37 0.39 4.55
N PHE A 72 -10.05 0.30 4.77
CA PHE A 72 -9.47 -0.47 5.87
C PHE A 72 -9.97 0.03 7.23
N LEU A 73 -9.89 1.34 7.48
CA LEU A 73 -10.33 1.93 8.76
C LEU A 73 -11.83 1.71 9.00
N ARG A 74 -12.68 1.93 7.98
CA ARG A 74 -14.13 1.69 8.07
C ARG A 74 -14.46 0.22 8.34
N SER A 75 -13.72 -0.71 7.74
CA SER A 75 -13.91 -2.15 7.96
C SER A 75 -13.53 -2.53 9.38
N ARG A 76 -12.33 -2.13 9.82
CA ARG A 76 -11.84 -2.44 11.18
C ARG A 76 -12.66 -1.75 12.27
N ALA A 77 -13.17 -0.54 12.03
CA ALA A 77 -14.03 0.16 12.99
C ALA A 77 -15.34 -0.61 13.30
N GLN A 78 -15.87 -1.38 12.35
CA GLN A 78 -17.05 -2.20 12.59
C GLN A 78 -16.75 -3.50 13.34
N GLU A 79 -15.52 -4.01 13.19
CA GLU A 79 -15.10 -5.31 13.72
C GLU A 79 -14.48 -5.21 15.10
N ILE A 80 -13.86 -4.08 15.43
CA ILE A 80 -13.24 -3.85 16.73
C ILE A 80 -14.32 -3.65 17.80
N VAL A 81 -14.13 -4.27 18.97
CA VAL A 81 -15.01 -4.10 20.14
C VAL A 81 -14.91 -2.70 20.73
N ASP A 82 -15.90 -2.30 21.53
CA ASP A 82 -15.83 -1.05 22.29
C ASP A 82 -14.61 -1.09 23.24
N GLY A 83 -13.73 -0.09 23.13
CA GLY A 83 -12.47 -0.06 23.89
C GLY A 83 -11.32 -0.90 23.31
N GLY A 84 -11.50 -1.58 22.18
CA GLY A 84 -10.43 -2.26 21.46
C GLY A 84 -9.35 -1.31 20.92
N ARG A 85 -8.23 -1.88 20.46
CA ARG A 85 -7.06 -1.11 20.01
C ARG A 85 -6.50 -1.63 18.69
N MET A 86 -5.83 -0.74 17.99
CA MET A 86 -5.14 -1.05 16.74
C MET A 86 -3.74 -0.45 16.77
N VAL A 87 -2.76 -1.24 16.33
CA VAL A 87 -1.38 -0.79 16.12
C VAL A 87 -1.02 -1.02 14.66
N LEU A 88 -0.63 0.06 13.99
CA LEU A 88 -0.33 0.07 12.57
C LEU A 88 1.11 0.52 12.34
N SER A 89 1.86 -0.26 11.58
CA SER A 89 3.16 0.15 11.05
C SER A 89 3.23 -0.15 9.56
N PHE A 90 3.65 0.83 8.78
CA PHE A 90 3.81 0.69 7.33
C PHE A 90 4.79 1.73 6.82
N MET A 91 5.22 1.53 5.58
CA MET A 91 6.19 2.38 4.91
C MET A 91 5.60 3.78 4.69
N GLY A 92 6.27 4.78 5.26
CA GLY A 92 5.99 6.20 5.02
C GLY A 92 7.21 6.89 4.43
N ARG A 93 7.13 8.19 4.21
CA ARG A 93 8.24 9.02 3.73
C ARG A 93 8.47 10.22 4.66
N PRO A 94 9.73 10.60 4.94
CA PRO A 94 10.01 11.80 5.73
C PRO A 94 9.83 13.09 4.92
N SER A 95 10.03 13.03 3.61
CA SER A 95 9.85 14.16 2.69
C SER A 95 8.38 14.33 2.30
N SER A 96 7.92 15.58 2.21
CA SER A 96 6.63 15.90 1.60
C SER A 96 6.63 15.59 0.10
N ASP A 97 7.77 15.79 -0.57
CA ASP A 97 7.99 15.44 -1.97
C ASP A 97 8.05 13.92 -2.15
N PRO A 98 7.06 13.32 -2.87
CA PRO A 98 7.01 11.88 -3.12
C PRO A 98 8.09 11.39 -4.09
N THR A 99 8.79 12.28 -4.77
CA THR A 99 9.81 11.96 -5.77
C THR A 99 11.24 12.04 -5.25
N ALA A 100 11.42 12.41 -3.99
CA ALA A 100 12.75 12.58 -3.38
C ALA A 100 13.56 11.28 -3.43
N ALA A 101 14.79 11.37 -3.96
CA ALA A 101 15.68 10.25 -4.29
C ALA A 101 16.09 9.36 -3.09
N GLN A 102 15.86 9.81 -1.85
CA GLN A 102 16.21 9.08 -0.62
C GLN A 102 14.98 8.50 0.10
N GLY A 103 13.85 8.38 -0.61
CA GLY A 103 12.63 7.79 -0.09
C GLY A 103 12.62 6.25 -0.15
N PRO A 104 11.61 5.61 0.47
CA PRO A 104 11.42 4.16 0.42
C PRO A 104 11.23 3.62 -1.01
N PHE A 105 10.95 4.50 -1.97
CA PHE A 105 10.71 4.18 -3.36
C PHE A 105 12.00 3.99 -4.19
N TYR A 106 13.19 4.25 -3.62
CA TYR A 106 14.46 4.04 -4.31
C TYR A 106 14.65 2.59 -4.81
N GLN A 107 14.15 1.60 -4.04
CA GLN A 107 14.18 0.19 -4.46
C GLN A 107 13.39 -0.05 -5.75
N TRP A 108 12.24 0.63 -5.90
CA TRP A 108 11.40 0.53 -7.09
C TRP A 108 12.01 1.24 -8.30
N GLU A 109 12.76 2.32 -8.07
CA GLU A 109 13.51 2.99 -9.12
C GLU A 109 14.65 2.11 -9.66
N LEU A 110 15.40 1.44 -8.77
CA LEU A 110 16.42 0.46 -9.19
C LEU A 110 15.81 -0.70 -9.98
N LEU A 111 14.66 -1.23 -9.53
CA LEU A 111 13.96 -2.28 -10.25
C LEU A 111 13.46 -1.80 -11.62
N ALA A 112 12.96 -0.56 -11.73
CA ALA A 112 12.59 0.02 -13.02
C ALA A 112 13.78 0.08 -13.98
N HIS A 113 14.95 0.53 -13.50
CA HIS A 113 16.17 0.57 -14.31
C HIS A 113 16.60 -0.84 -14.77
N ALA A 114 16.57 -1.83 -13.89
CA ALA A 114 16.90 -3.21 -14.24
C ALA A 114 15.94 -3.79 -15.30
N LEU A 115 14.63 -3.55 -15.17
CA LEU A 115 13.63 -3.95 -16.15
C LEU A 115 13.88 -3.26 -17.51
N MET A 116 14.16 -1.96 -17.51
CA MET A 116 14.47 -1.22 -18.74
C MET A 116 15.75 -1.70 -19.42
N ALA A 117 16.79 -2.05 -18.65
CA ALA A 117 18.01 -2.63 -19.19
C ALA A 117 17.73 -3.96 -19.92
N MET A 118 16.95 -4.86 -19.30
CA MET A 118 16.56 -6.12 -19.92
C MET A 118 15.73 -5.93 -21.20
N VAL A 119 14.86 -4.92 -21.26
CA VAL A 119 14.09 -4.60 -22.48
C VAL A 119 14.99 -4.13 -23.62
N LEU A 120 16.07 -3.42 -23.32
CA LEU A 120 17.02 -2.93 -24.32
C LEU A 120 17.95 -4.04 -24.83
N GLU A 121 18.36 -4.97 -23.98
CA GLU A 121 19.19 -6.13 -24.37
C GLU A 121 18.48 -7.07 -25.37
N VAL A 122 17.15 -7.20 -25.31
CA VAL A 122 16.37 -8.03 -26.25
C VAL A 122 16.25 -7.38 -27.64
N ARG A 123 16.56 -6.07 -27.77
CA ARG A 123 16.43 -5.31 -29.03
C ARG A 123 17.75 -5.17 -29.81
N THR A 124 18.85 -5.72 -29.29
CA THR A 124 20.15 -5.82 -29.96
C THR A 124 20.42 -7.25 -30.40
#